data_AF-A0AA35Y4D5-F1
#
_entry.id   AF-A0AA35Y4D5-F1
#
_cell.length_a   1.000
_cell.length_b   1.000
_cell.length_c   1.000
_cell.angle_alpha   90.00
_cell.angle_beta   90.00
_cell.angle_gamma   90.00
#
_symmetry.space_group_name_H-M   'P 1'
#
loop_
_entity.id
_entity.type
_entity.pdbx_description
1 polymer ?
#
loop_
_entity_poly.entity_id
_entity_poly.type
_entity_poly.pdbx_seq_one_letter_code
_entity_poly.pdbx_strand_id
1 'polypeptide(L)'
;MNRRLNLDIPQNNTFLLPRDILAAADRLIRIKFGMGTLDDMNHLQNKRIRSVADLLQEQFGLALVRLENMARGNIYAALKHNWTPTPQNLVNSTPLTDTYKVFFRLHPLSQVLDRTNPLTQIVHGRKLSYLGPGGLTARTATFPIRDIHPSHYGRICPIDTSEGINVGLIGSLAIHARIGRWGSLESPFYKISERSKGARMLYLSPGRDEYYMVAAGNSLALNQGIQEEQVVPARYRQEFLTIAWEQVHLRSIFPSNIFLLELPSFLLSSIMMRIGL
;
A
#
# COMPACT_ATOMS: atom_id res chain seq x y z
N MET A 1 -8.48 -8.24 -10.08
CA MET A 1 -9.09 -8.74 -11.33
C MET A 1 -10.61 -8.77 -11.24
N ASN A 2 -11.18 -9.61 -10.37
CA ASN A 2 -12.64 -9.77 -10.19
C ASN A 2 -13.43 -8.46 -10.08
N ARG A 3 -13.01 -7.55 -9.19
CA ARG A 3 -13.67 -6.23 -9.03
C ARG A 3 -13.66 -5.37 -10.30
N ARG A 4 -12.63 -5.47 -11.14
CA ARG A 4 -12.50 -4.68 -12.39
C ARG A 4 -13.27 -5.32 -13.53
N LEU A 5 -13.23 -6.64 -13.65
CA LEU A 5 -13.93 -7.38 -14.73
C LEU A 5 -15.37 -7.75 -14.37
N ASN A 6 -15.82 -7.36 -13.17
CA ASN A 6 -17.13 -7.69 -12.62
C ASN A 6 -17.40 -9.20 -12.61
N LEU A 7 -16.38 -9.96 -12.20
CA LEU A 7 -16.43 -11.43 -12.11
C LEU A 7 -16.62 -11.88 -10.67
N ASP A 8 -17.39 -12.95 -10.49
CA ASP A 8 -17.60 -13.61 -9.21
C ASP A 8 -16.84 -14.95 -9.17
N ILE A 9 -15.51 -14.86 -9.07
CA ILE A 9 -14.61 -16.01 -8.98
C ILE A 9 -14.11 -16.11 -7.54
N PRO A 10 -14.05 -17.31 -6.93
CA PRO A 10 -13.53 -17.48 -5.58
C PRO A 10 -12.11 -16.94 -5.42
N GLN A 11 -11.85 -16.24 -4.30
CA GLN A 11 -10.55 -15.63 -4.01
C GLN A 11 -9.39 -16.65 -3.88
N ASN A 12 -9.71 -17.92 -3.65
CA ASN A 12 -8.72 -18.98 -3.50
C ASN A 12 -8.13 -19.45 -4.84
N ASN A 13 -8.76 -19.10 -5.97
CA ASN A 13 -8.23 -19.45 -7.27
C ASN A 13 -7.13 -18.45 -7.68
N THR A 14 -5.89 -18.93 -7.75
CA THR A 14 -4.71 -18.13 -8.13
C THR A 14 -4.35 -18.25 -9.61
N PHE A 15 -5.01 -19.13 -10.37
CA PHE A 15 -4.73 -19.35 -11.79
C PHE A 15 -5.69 -18.57 -12.68
N LEU A 16 -5.18 -18.09 -13.81
CA LEU A 16 -5.99 -17.43 -14.85
C LEU A 16 -6.95 -18.44 -15.49
N LEU A 17 -8.25 -18.10 -15.49
CA LEU A 17 -9.27 -18.89 -16.16
C LEU A 17 -9.52 -18.37 -17.58
N PRO A 18 -9.99 -19.21 -18.52
CA PRO A 18 -10.40 -18.74 -19.85
C PRO A 18 -11.42 -17.60 -19.82
N ARG A 19 -12.32 -17.62 -18.82
CA ARG A 19 -13.32 -16.57 -18.59
C ARG A 19 -12.68 -15.21 -18.27
N ASP A 20 -11.56 -15.20 -17.57
CA ASP A 20 -10.83 -13.96 -17.23
C ASP A 20 -10.30 -13.27 -18.49
N ILE A 21 -9.78 -14.06 -19.44
CA ILE A 21 -9.24 -13.58 -20.71
C ILE A 21 -10.36 -13.00 -21.57
N LEU A 22 -11.49 -13.71 -21.69
CA LEU A 22 -12.66 -13.24 -22.44
C LEU A 22 -13.22 -11.94 -21.87
N ALA A 23 -13.37 -11.86 -20.54
CA ALA A 23 -13.86 -10.65 -19.87
C ALA A 23 -12.88 -9.47 -20.02
N ALA A 24 -11.58 -9.72 -19.99
CA ALA A 24 -10.56 -8.70 -20.24
C ALA A 24 -10.61 -8.19 -21.68
N ALA A 25 -10.75 -9.09 -22.67
CA ALA A 25 -10.90 -8.72 -24.08
C ALA A 25 -12.19 -7.91 -24.33
N ASP A 26 -13.33 -8.33 -23.77
CA ASP A 26 -14.59 -7.59 -23.86
C ASP A 26 -14.44 -6.18 -23.27
N ARG A 27 -13.82 -6.04 -22.09
CA ARG A 27 -13.56 -4.74 -21.48
C ARG A 27 -12.69 -3.85 -22.37
N LEU A 28 -11.63 -4.39 -22.99
CA LEU A 28 -10.78 -3.64 -23.91
C LEU A 28 -11.55 -3.13 -25.13
N ILE A 29 -12.43 -3.98 -25.70
CA ILE A 29 -13.29 -3.61 -26.81
C ILE A 29 -14.25 -2.49 -26.40
N ARG A 30 -14.91 -2.61 -25.24
CA ARG A 30 -15.81 -1.57 -24.71
C ARG A 30 -15.11 -0.22 -24.53
N ILE A 31 -13.91 -0.22 -23.95
CA ILE A 31 -13.11 1.01 -23.78
C ILE A 31 -12.79 1.63 -25.13
N LYS A 32 -12.44 0.83 -26.15
CA LYS A 32 -12.18 1.32 -27.52
C LYS A 32 -13.41 2.01 -28.14
N PHE A 33 -14.62 1.56 -27.81
CA PHE A 33 -15.88 2.18 -28.22
C PHE A 33 -16.35 3.32 -27.30
N GLY A 34 -15.52 3.79 -26.37
CA GLY A 34 -15.87 4.86 -25.42
C GLY A 34 -16.79 4.43 -24.29
N MET A 35 -17.07 3.13 -24.15
CA MET A 35 -17.87 2.57 -23.06
C MET A 35 -16.97 2.20 -21.89
N GLY A 36 -16.70 3.18 -21.02
CA GLY A 36 -15.93 3.01 -19.79
C GLY A 36 -14.86 4.09 -19.60
N THR A 37 -14.16 4.04 -18.47
CA THR A 37 -13.07 4.96 -18.14
C THR A 37 -11.72 4.26 -18.23
N LEU A 38 -10.70 4.96 -18.71
CA LEU A 38 -9.31 4.51 -18.62
C LEU A 38 -8.87 4.48 -17.15
N ASP A 39 -8.03 3.51 -16.82
CA ASP A 39 -7.50 3.40 -15.47
C ASP A 39 -6.34 4.38 -15.27
N ASP A 40 -6.40 5.15 -14.18
CA ASP A 40 -5.30 6.01 -13.76
C ASP A 40 -4.21 5.19 -13.03
N MET A 41 -3.05 5.06 -13.66
CA MET A 41 -1.89 4.35 -13.12
C MET A 41 -1.32 4.99 -11.83
N ASN A 42 -1.49 6.30 -11.64
CA ASN A 42 -0.95 7.04 -10.52
C ASN A 42 -1.87 7.00 -9.30
N HIS A 43 -3.13 6.64 -9.48
CA HIS A 43 -4.06 6.48 -8.38
C HIS A 43 -3.61 5.35 -7.42
N LEU A 44 -3.54 5.65 -6.12
CA LEU A 44 -3.19 4.68 -5.07
C LEU A 44 -4.06 3.42 -5.00
N GLN A 45 -5.24 3.38 -5.64
CA GLN A 45 -6.03 2.14 -5.73
C GLN A 45 -5.36 1.08 -6.61
N ASN A 46 -4.52 1.52 -7.54
CA ASN A 46 -3.75 0.70 -8.48
C ASN A 46 -2.29 0.58 -8.03
N LYS A 47 -2.00 0.88 -6.75
CA LYS A 47 -0.68 0.76 -6.17
C LYS A 47 -0.77 -0.04 -4.87
N ARG A 48 0.20 -0.92 -4.62
CA ARG A 48 0.24 -1.77 -3.43
C ARG A 48 1.52 -1.55 -2.65
N ILE A 49 1.40 -1.35 -1.34
CA ILE A 49 2.54 -1.34 -0.45
C ILE A 49 3.03 -2.78 -0.24
N ARG A 50 4.33 -3.00 -0.49
CA ARG A 50 5.07 -4.19 -0.10
C ARG A 50 5.91 -3.86 1.12
N SER A 51 5.63 -4.56 2.20
CA SER A 51 6.40 -4.50 3.43
C SER A 51 7.70 -5.30 3.31
N VAL A 52 8.56 -5.19 4.32
CA VAL A 52 9.74 -6.05 4.47
C VAL A 52 9.38 -7.52 4.38
N ALA A 53 8.28 -7.90 5.05
CA ALA A 53 7.83 -9.27 5.11
C ALA A 53 7.46 -9.78 3.70
N ASP A 54 6.76 -8.97 2.90
CA ASP A 54 6.39 -9.33 1.52
C ASP A 54 7.61 -9.51 0.61
N LEU A 55 8.65 -8.68 0.78
CA LEU A 55 9.89 -8.75 0.00
C LEU A 55 10.75 -9.94 0.43
N LEU A 56 10.87 -10.16 1.74
CA LEU A 56 11.62 -11.27 2.31
C LEU A 56 10.93 -12.61 1.99
N GLN A 57 9.60 -12.67 2.03
CA GLN A 57 8.83 -13.87 1.70
C GLN A 57 9.10 -14.34 0.27
N GLU A 58 9.24 -13.41 -0.69
CA GLU A 58 9.57 -13.75 -2.07
C GLU A 58 10.97 -14.36 -2.18
N GLN A 59 11.97 -13.76 -1.53
CA GLN A 59 13.33 -14.30 -1.51
C GLN A 59 13.40 -15.64 -0.76
N PHE A 60 12.66 -15.77 0.33
CA PHE A 60 12.57 -16.99 1.11
C PHE A 60 11.91 -18.12 0.32
N GLY A 61 10.87 -17.82 -0.47
CA GLY A 61 10.25 -18.79 -1.39
C GLY A 61 11.25 -19.34 -2.42
N LEU A 62 12.04 -18.45 -3.04
CA LEU A 62 13.12 -18.88 -3.95
C LEU A 62 14.18 -19.75 -3.24
N ALA A 63 14.49 -19.44 -1.98
CA ALA A 63 15.42 -20.23 -1.19
C ALA A 63 14.87 -21.62 -0.83
N LEU A 64 13.56 -21.73 -0.57
CA LEU A 64 12.89 -23.02 -0.37
C LEU A 64 12.90 -23.89 -1.63
N VAL A 65 12.68 -23.30 -2.81
CA VAL A 65 12.78 -24.04 -4.08
C VAL A 65 14.20 -24.57 -4.31
N ARG A 66 15.23 -23.79 -3.96
CA ARG A 66 16.62 -24.27 -3.99
C ARG A 66 16.86 -25.41 -3.01
N LEU A 67 16.30 -25.30 -1.81
CA LEU A 67 16.39 -26.34 -0.78
C LEU A 67 15.72 -27.64 -1.24
N GLU A 68 14.54 -27.53 -1.87
CA GLU A 68 13.81 -28.66 -2.45
C GLU A 68 14.64 -29.37 -3.53
N ASN A 69 15.21 -28.61 -4.46
CA ASN A 69 16.05 -29.16 -5.53
C ASN A 69 17.29 -29.87 -4.98
N MET A 70 17.95 -29.29 -3.98
CA MET A 70 19.09 -29.90 -3.31
C MET A 70 18.68 -31.19 -2.59
N ALA A 71 17.58 -31.18 -1.83
CA ALA A 71 17.07 -32.37 -1.16
C ALA A 71 16.73 -33.48 -2.16
N ARG A 72 16.08 -33.12 -3.29
CA ARG A 72 15.78 -34.07 -4.37
C ARG A 72 17.04 -34.68 -4.98
N GLY A 73 18.08 -33.86 -5.20
CA GLY A 73 19.39 -34.33 -5.65
C GLY A 73 20.06 -35.27 -4.65
N ASN A 74 20.01 -34.96 -3.37
CA ASN A 74 20.56 -35.79 -2.29
C ASN A 74 19.82 -37.13 -2.18
N ILE A 75 18.49 -37.15 -2.34
CA ILE A 75 17.69 -38.38 -2.40
C ILE A 75 18.15 -39.24 -3.58
N TYR A 76 18.30 -38.65 -4.77
CA TYR A 76 18.76 -39.38 -5.95
C TYR A 76 20.17 -39.97 -5.75
N ALA A 77 21.08 -39.21 -5.14
CA ALA A 77 22.43 -39.70 -4.81
C ALA A 77 22.40 -40.83 -3.77
N ALA A 78 21.58 -40.71 -2.71
CA ALA A 78 21.44 -41.74 -1.69
C ALA A 78 20.93 -43.07 -2.28
N LEU A 79 19.95 -43.01 -3.19
CA LEU A 79 19.44 -44.17 -3.91
C LEU A 79 20.52 -44.82 -4.80
N LYS A 80 21.35 -44.02 -5.47
CA LYS A 80 22.44 -44.52 -6.31
C LYS A 80 23.53 -45.25 -5.51
N HIS A 81 23.79 -44.81 -4.28
CA HIS A 81 24.86 -45.32 -3.42
C HIS A 81 24.36 -46.32 -2.36
N ASN A 82 23.11 -46.78 -2.41
CA ASN A 82 22.49 -47.72 -1.48
C ASN A 82 22.61 -47.33 0.01
N TRP A 83 22.64 -46.03 0.33
CA TRP A 83 22.61 -45.56 1.72
C TRP A 83 21.21 -45.08 2.11
N THR A 84 20.80 -45.35 3.35
CA THR A 84 19.52 -44.90 3.92
C THR A 84 19.52 -43.40 4.15
N PRO A 85 18.68 -42.61 3.45
CA PRO A 85 18.66 -41.16 3.63
C PRO A 85 17.99 -40.80 4.97
N THR A 86 18.68 -40.01 5.79
CA THR A 86 18.11 -39.40 7.00
C THR A 86 17.73 -37.93 6.73
N PRO A 87 16.66 -37.39 7.34
CA PRO A 87 16.23 -36.00 7.10
C PRO A 87 17.34 -34.97 7.34
N GLN A 88 18.20 -35.21 8.33
CA GLN A 88 19.34 -34.35 8.65
C GLN A 88 20.39 -34.31 7.54
N ASN A 89 20.59 -35.43 6.82
CA ASN A 89 21.58 -35.52 5.73
C ASN A 89 21.01 -34.99 4.41
N LEU A 90 19.69 -34.89 4.28
CA LEU A 90 19.03 -34.42 3.06
C LEU A 90 18.93 -32.89 2.99
N VAL A 91 18.80 -32.23 4.14
CA VAL A 91 18.46 -30.80 4.22
C VAL A 91 19.58 -30.02 4.89
N ASN A 92 20.07 -28.98 4.23
CA ASN A 92 21.02 -28.02 4.79
C ASN A 92 20.37 -26.64 4.93
N SER A 93 20.50 -25.99 6.09
CA SER A 93 19.96 -24.65 6.34
C SER A 93 20.79 -23.51 5.72
N THR A 94 22.02 -23.78 5.27
CA THR A 94 22.93 -22.75 4.71
C THR A 94 22.26 -21.86 3.63
N PRO A 95 21.51 -22.40 2.64
CA PRO A 95 20.87 -21.58 1.61
C PRO A 95 19.85 -20.58 2.17
N LEU A 96 19.13 -20.96 3.25
CA LEU A 96 18.17 -20.09 3.90
C LEU A 96 18.88 -18.97 4.67
N THR A 97 19.89 -19.33 5.46
CA THR A 97 20.65 -18.34 6.25
C THR A 97 21.40 -17.35 5.37
N ASP A 98 21.92 -17.81 4.23
CA ASP A 98 22.64 -16.95 3.28
C ASP A 98 21.67 -16.01 2.56
N THR A 99 20.49 -16.49 2.15
CA THR A 99 19.46 -15.64 1.57
C THR A 99 19.04 -14.53 2.52
N TYR A 100 18.85 -14.85 3.81
CA TYR A 100 18.54 -13.87 4.84
C TYR A 100 19.66 -12.81 4.97
N LYS A 101 20.91 -13.24 5.13
CA LYS A 101 22.07 -12.34 5.25
C LYS A 101 22.22 -11.44 4.02
N VAL A 102 22.10 -12.01 2.83
CA VAL A 102 22.21 -11.29 1.55
C VAL A 102 21.10 -10.25 1.43
N PHE A 103 19.86 -10.58 1.79
CA PHE A 103 18.74 -9.64 1.76
C PHE A 103 19.03 -8.40 2.61
N PHE A 104 19.31 -8.56 3.91
CA PHE A 104 19.51 -7.39 4.77
C PHE A 104 20.80 -6.61 4.46
N ARG A 105 21.79 -7.26 3.84
CA ARG A 105 23.07 -6.61 3.48
C ARG A 105 23.01 -5.84 2.17
N LEU A 106 22.33 -6.36 1.15
CA LEU A 106 22.39 -5.84 -0.22
C LEU A 106 21.08 -5.22 -0.72
N HIS A 107 19.95 -5.47 -0.06
CA HIS A 107 18.68 -4.97 -0.55
C HIS A 107 18.64 -3.43 -0.49
N PRO A 108 18.33 -2.70 -1.58
CA PRO A 108 18.40 -1.23 -1.62
C PRO A 108 17.50 -0.50 -0.61
N LEU A 109 16.45 -1.17 -0.14
CA LEU A 109 15.52 -0.65 0.88
C LEU A 109 15.95 -0.99 2.32
N SER A 110 16.94 -1.87 2.49
CA SER A 110 17.56 -2.18 3.78
C SER A 110 18.64 -1.13 4.06
N GLN A 111 18.23 -0.01 4.65
CA GLN A 111 19.08 1.15 4.88
C GLN A 111 19.50 1.24 6.33
N VAL A 112 20.64 1.89 6.59
CA VAL A 112 21.07 2.21 7.95
C VAL A 112 20.08 3.19 8.55
N LEU A 113 19.51 2.85 9.71
CA LEU A 113 18.57 3.73 10.42
C LEU A 113 19.23 5.08 10.73
N ASP A 114 18.65 6.17 10.23
CA ASP A 114 18.91 7.52 10.72
C ASP A 114 18.62 7.62 12.23
N ARG A 115 19.68 7.84 13.01
CA ARG A 115 19.64 7.92 14.48
C ARG A 115 19.83 9.34 15.01
N THR A 116 19.70 10.36 14.17
CA THR A 116 19.96 11.76 14.55
C THR A 116 19.10 12.20 15.74
N ASN A 117 17.80 11.88 15.72
CA ASN A 117 16.90 12.11 16.85
C ASN A 117 15.71 11.11 16.82
N PRO A 118 14.90 11.01 17.89
CA PRO A 118 13.76 10.08 17.91
C PRO A 118 12.73 10.32 16.81
N LEU A 119 12.55 11.58 16.38
CA LEU A 119 11.63 11.93 15.31
C LEU A 119 12.14 11.39 13.97
N THR A 120 13.42 11.57 13.63
CA THR A 120 14.00 11.06 12.38
C THR A 120 13.94 9.54 12.31
N GLN A 121 14.10 8.85 13.44
CA GLN A 121 13.91 7.40 13.52
C GLN A 121 12.48 6.97 13.17
N ILE A 122 11.48 7.65 13.73
CA ILE A 122 10.05 7.38 13.47
C ILE A 122 9.73 7.69 12.00
N VAL A 123 10.15 8.84 11.50
CA VAL A 123 9.93 9.24 10.10
C VAL A 123 10.56 8.23 9.15
N HIS A 124 11.80 7.82 9.39
CA HIS A 124 12.48 6.83 8.56
C HIS A 124 11.75 5.48 8.56
N GLY A 125 11.25 5.01 9.71
CA GLY A 125 10.43 3.79 9.78
C GLY A 125 9.09 3.89 9.02
N ARG A 126 8.61 5.10 8.75
CA ARG A 126 7.34 5.39 8.04
C ARG A 126 7.54 5.82 6.58
N LYS A 127 8.77 5.75 6.06
CA LYS A 127 9.08 6.10 4.66
C LYS A 127 8.56 5.05 3.69
N LEU A 128 8.03 5.55 2.58
CA LEU A 128 7.59 4.80 1.41
C LEU A 128 8.52 5.12 0.23
N SER A 129 8.83 4.10 -0.57
CA SER A 129 9.69 4.24 -1.75
C SER A 129 9.04 3.63 -2.98
N TYR A 130 9.00 4.37 -4.08
CA TYR A 130 8.72 3.84 -5.42
C TYR A 130 9.93 3.11 -6.02
N LEU A 131 11.11 3.27 -5.43
CA LEU A 131 12.37 2.73 -5.90
C LEU A 131 12.60 1.28 -5.43
N GLY A 132 13.56 0.61 -6.06
CA GLY A 132 14.01 -0.73 -5.68
C GLY A 132 13.58 -1.83 -6.66
N PRO A 133 13.97 -3.09 -6.39
CA PRO A 133 13.74 -4.22 -7.30
C PRO A 133 12.25 -4.39 -7.59
N GLY A 134 11.87 -4.36 -8.87
CA GLY A 134 10.47 -4.43 -9.35
C GLY A 134 9.71 -3.10 -9.34
N GLY A 135 10.38 -1.99 -9.06
CA GLY A 135 9.83 -0.63 -8.99
C GLY A 135 10.39 0.29 -10.05
N LEU A 136 10.34 1.59 -9.79
CA LEU A 136 10.88 2.60 -10.69
C LEU A 136 12.36 2.85 -10.39
N THR A 137 13.08 3.37 -11.38
CA THR A 137 14.38 3.98 -11.14
C THR A 137 14.24 5.49 -11.15
N ALA A 138 15.05 6.20 -10.35
CA ALA A 138 14.94 7.65 -10.26
C ALA A 138 15.12 8.34 -11.61
N ARG A 139 15.95 7.79 -12.51
CA ARG A 139 16.21 8.33 -13.84
C ARG A 139 15.09 8.06 -14.86
N THR A 140 14.34 6.97 -14.70
CA THR A 140 13.27 6.59 -15.64
C THR A 140 11.88 7.07 -15.20
N ALA A 141 11.75 7.58 -13.98
CA ALA A 141 10.48 8.05 -13.46
C ALA A 141 10.03 9.36 -14.15
N THR A 142 8.88 9.31 -14.81
CA THR A 142 8.27 10.44 -15.50
C THR A 142 7.65 11.44 -14.52
N PHE A 143 7.43 12.67 -14.99
CA PHE A 143 6.86 13.76 -14.18
C PHE A 143 5.52 13.40 -13.50
N PRO A 144 4.53 12.77 -14.18
CA PRO A 144 3.25 12.45 -13.56
C PRO A 144 3.33 11.50 -12.35
N ILE A 145 4.37 10.67 -12.29
CA ILE A 145 4.57 9.74 -11.16
C ILE A 145 5.14 10.45 -9.95
N ARG A 146 5.87 11.56 -10.17
CA ARG A 146 6.46 12.38 -9.11
C ARG A 146 5.47 13.39 -8.54
N ASP A 147 4.37 13.63 -9.24
CA ASP A 147 3.36 14.61 -8.86
C ASP A 147 2.47 14.11 -7.70
N ILE A 148 1.87 15.06 -6.98
CA ILE A 148 1.00 14.78 -5.83
C ILE A 148 -0.40 14.45 -6.36
N HIS A 149 -0.69 13.16 -6.47
CA HIS A 149 -1.99 12.69 -6.89
C HIS A 149 -3.07 12.92 -5.79
N PRO A 150 -4.31 13.35 -6.10
CA PRO A 150 -5.37 13.58 -5.10
C PRO A 150 -5.63 12.40 -4.15
N SER A 151 -5.56 11.17 -4.67
CA SER A 151 -5.63 9.94 -3.86
C SER A 151 -4.66 9.87 -2.66
N HIS A 152 -3.56 10.64 -2.65
CA HIS A 152 -2.58 10.72 -1.54
C HIS A 152 -3.16 11.32 -0.25
N TYR A 153 -4.23 12.09 -0.34
CA TYR A 153 -4.84 12.79 0.80
C TYR A 153 -5.11 11.83 1.97
N GLY A 154 -4.58 12.18 3.15
CA GLY A 154 -4.72 11.39 4.37
C GLY A 154 -3.98 10.04 4.37
N ARG A 155 -3.12 9.79 3.37
CA ARG A 155 -2.42 8.52 3.15
C ARG A 155 -0.92 8.70 3.00
N ILE A 156 -0.49 9.61 2.13
CA ILE A 156 0.92 9.98 1.92
C ILE A 156 1.03 11.48 2.20
N CYS A 157 2.05 11.85 2.95
CA CYS A 157 2.36 13.25 3.25
C CYS A 157 2.79 13.96 1.95
N PRO A 158 2.11 15.05 1.53
CA PRO A 158 2.44 15.75 0.28
C PRO A 158 3.70 16.61 0.40
N ILE A 159 4.09 16.99 1.62
CA ILE A 159 5.21 17.90 1.87
C ILE A 159 6.52 17.17 2.21
N ASP A 160 6.45 15.99 2.82
CA ASP A 160 7.63 15.23 3.21
C ASP A 160 8.04 14.29 2.07
N THR A 161 8.88 14.82 1.18
CA THR A 161 9.53 14.10 0.09
C THR A 161 11.02 14.33 0.12
N SER A 162 11.80 13.37 -0.37
CA SER A 162 13.24 13.59 -0.59
C SER A 162 13.47 14.71 -1.61
N GLU A 163 14.56 15.45 -1.47
CA GLU A 163 14.98 16.47 -2.42
C GLU A 163 15.77 15.89 -3.61
N GLY A 164 15.98 16.71 -4.64
CA GLY A 164 16.80 16.36 -5.80
C GLY A 164 16.19 15.28 -6.69
N ILE A 165 17.01 14.33 -7.16
CA ILE A 165 16.58 13.33 -8.16
C ILE A 165 15.46 12.40 -7.67
N ASN A 166 15.32 12.26 -6.35
CA ASN A 166 14.35 11.37 -5.71
C ASN A 166 13.03 12.06 -5.34
N VAL A 167 12.83 13.33 -5.71
CA VAL A 167 11.59 14.08 -5.43
C VAL A 167 10.38 13.37 -6.01
N GLY A 168 9.34 13.21 -5.19
CA GLY A 168 8.10 12.50 -5.51
C GLY A 168 8.21 10.97 -5.50
N LEU A 169 9.43 10.41 -5.40
CA LEU A 169 9.67 8.96 -5.46
C LEU A 169 9.88 8.35 -4.07
N ILE A 170 10.23 9.18 -3.09
CA ILE A 170 10.34 8.80 -1.70
C ILE A 170 9.51 9.80 -0.90
N GLY A 171 8.54 9.31 -0.15
CA GLY A 171 7.73 10.13 0.75
C GLY A 171 7.41 9.38 2.04
N SER A 172 6.58 9.97 2.88
CA SER A 172 6.23 9.39 4.18
C SER A 172 4.73 9.15 4.32
N LEU A 173 4.37 8.15 5.14
CA LEU A 173 2.97 7.88 5.49
C LEU A 173 2.37 9.04 6.27
N ALA A 174 1.14 9.44 5.92
CA ALA A 174 0.39 10.39 6.74
C ALA A 174 0.12 9.84 8.15
N ILE A 175 -0.20 10.71 9.12
CA ILE A 175 -0.27 10.37 10.56
C ILE A 175 -1.13 9.13 10.83
N HIS A 176 -2.39 9.16 10.41
CA HIS A 176 -3.34 8.09 10.73
C HIS A 176 -3.47 7.05 9.61
N ALA A 177 -2.64 7.15 8.56
CA ALA A 177 -2.64 6.18 7.49
C ALA A 177 -2.25 4.80 8.01
N ARG A 178 -2.96 3.77 7.52
CA ARG A 178 -2.68 2.36 7.82
C ARG A 178 -2.57 1.56 6.54
N ILE A 179 -1.86 0.44 6.62
CA ILE A 179 -1.76 -0.51 5.52
C ILE A 179 -2.81 -1.59 5.77
N GLY A 180 -3.76 -1.69 4.84
CA GLY A 180 -4.79 -2.72 4.86
C GLY A 180 -4.21 -4.11 4.55
N ARG A 181 -5.02 -5.16 4.72
CA ARG A 181 -4.59 -6.57 4.55
C ARG A 181 -4.01 -6.87 3.16
N TRP A 182 -4.49 -6.16 2.14
CA TRP A 182 -4.05 -6.34 0.75
C TRP A 182 -2.93 -5.38 0.35
N GLY A 183 -2.32 -4.67 1.30
CA GLY A 183 -1.28 -3.68 1.04
C GLY A 183 -1.80 -2.33 0.51
N SER A 184 -3.11 -2.06 0.58
CA SER A 184 -3.68 -0.76 0.22
C SER A 184 -3.51 0.25 1.35
N LEU A 185 -3.21 1.52 1.03
CA LEU A 185 -3.19 2.60 2.02
C LEU A 185 -4.60 3.06 2.36
N GLU A 186 -4.96 2.93 3.64
CA GLU A 186 -6.27 3.31 4.17
C GLU A 186 -6.12 4.53 5.06
N SER A 187 -7.07 5.46 4.92
CA SER A 187 -7.18 6.63 5.80
C SER A 187 -8.44 6.51 6.64
N PRO A 188 -8.41 6.90 7.92
CA PRO A 188 -9.60 6.85 8.75
C PRO A 188 -10.47 8.10 8.62
N PHE A 189 -11.77 7.87 8.69
CA PHE A 189 -12.83 8.87 8.62
C PHE A 189 -13.89 8.58 9.69
N TYR A 190 -14.57 9.63 10.17
CA TYR A 190 -15.75 9.47 11.01
C TYR A 190 -17.01 9.36 10.15
N LYS A 191 -17.83 8.36 10.44
CA LYS A 191 -19.15 8.24 9.83
C LYS A 191 -20.10 9.25 10.48
N ILE A 192 -20.74 10.08 9.66
CA ILE A 192 -21.83 10.94 10.12
C ILE A 192 -23.09 10.07 10.18
N SER A 193 -23.79 10.10 11.31
CA SER A 193 -25.05 9.39 11.49
C SER A 193 -26.05 10.33 12.14
N GLU A 194 -27.25 10.42 11.59
CA GLU A 194 -28.32 11.31 12.08
C GLU A 194 -28.75 11.05 13.53
N ARG A 195 -28.47 9.86 14.09
CA ARG A 195 -29.09 9.43 15.37
C ARG A 195 -28.17 8.82 16.42
N SER A 196 -26.86 8.66 16.18
CA SER A 196 -26.01 7.91 17.12
C SER A 196 -25.08 8.81 17.96
N LYS A 197 -25.12 8.58 19.29
CA LYS A 197 -24.26 9.22 20.31
C LYS A 197 -22.79 8.73 20.29
N GLY A 198 -22.30 8.20 19.17
CA GLY A 198 -20.96 7.61 19.08
C GLY A 198 -20.28 7.83 17.74
N ALA A 199 -19.10 8.44 17.75
CA ALA A 199 -18.27 8.60 16.57
C ALA A 199 -17.70 7.25 16.12
N ARG A 200 -18.24 6.67 15.04
CA ARG A 200 -17.71 5.43 14.46
C ARG A 200 -16.62 5.75 13.44
N MET A 201 -15.40 5.34 13.74
CA MET A 201 -14.25 5.47 12.83
C MET A 201 -14.25 4.33 11.79
N LEU A 202 -14.04 4.68 10.53
CA LEU A 202 -13.96 3.77 9.39
C LEU A 202 -12.67 4.02 8.62
N TYR A 203 -11.91 2.97 8.34
CA TYR A 203 -10.75 3.02 7.47
C TYR A 203 -11.19 2.76 6.02
N LEU A 204 -10.86 3.69 5.12
CA LEU A 204 -11.23 3.60 3.71
C LEU A 204 -10.02 3.58 2.80
N SER A 205 -10.02 2.60 1.88
CA SER A 205 -9.06 2.51 0.80
C SER A 205 -9.35 3.57 -0.28
N PRO A 206 -8.35 3.93 -1.12
CA PRO A 206 -8.44 5.05 -2.04
C PRO A 206 -9.60 4.92 -3.03
N GLY A 207 -9.87 3.71 -3.53
CA GLY A 207 -11.00 3.44 -4.43
C GLY A 207 -12.33 3.13 -3.72
N ARG A 208 -12.41 3.23 -2.40
CA ARG A 208 -13.70 3.20 -1.65
C ARG A 208 -14.12 4.61 -1.24
N ASP A 209 -13.14 5.45 -0.93
CA ASP A 209 -13.27 6.86 -0.59
C ASP A 209 -14.06 7.65 -1.65
N GLU A 210 -13.81 7.38 -2.94
CA GLU A 210 -14.47 8.08 -4.06
C GLU A 210 -16.00 7.94 -4.12
N TYR A 211 -16.58 6.95 -3.45
CA TYR A 211 -18.04 6.77 -3.37
C TYR A 211 -18.69 7.57 -2.25
N TYR A 212 -17.91 8.19 -1.37
CA TYR A 212 -18.40 8.97 -0.25
C TYR A 212 -18.08 10.45 -0.44
N MET A 213 -18.96 11.29 0.10
CA MET A 213 -18.72 12.72 0.22
C MET A 213 -18.10 12.97 1.58
N VAL A 214 -16.84 13.42 1.58
CA VAL A 214 -16.04 13.58 2.80
C VAL A 214 -15.88 15.06 3.12
N ALA A 215 -16.47 15.55 4.20
CA ALA A 215 -16.26 16.93 4.64
C ALA A 215 -14.78 17.17 5.00
N ALA A 216 -14.23 18.26 4.45
CA ALA A 216 -12.88 18.72 4.68
C ALA A 216 -12.86 19.79 5.77
N GLY A 217 -11.93 19.69 6.73
CA GLY A 217 -11.67 20.75 7.71
C GLY A 217 -12.39 20.62 9.06
N ASN A 218 -12.26 21.68 9.85
CA ASN A 218 -12.69 21.81 11.24
C ASN A 218 -14.16 22.22 11.40
N SER A 219 -14.96 22.26 10.34
CA SER A 219 -16.27 22.94 10.31
C SER A 219 -17.32 22.41 11.27
N LEU A 220 -17.05 21.39 12.09
CA LEU A 220 -17.87 21.07 13.24
C LEU A 220 -17.02 20.74 14.46
N ALA A 221 -17.00 21.62 15.44
CA ALA A 221 -16.63 21.20 16.79
C ALA A 221 -17.47 19.98 17.19
N LEU A 222 -16.93 19.09 18.01
CA LEU A 222 -17.65 18.01 18.69
C LEU A 222 -18.83 18.51 19.58
N ASN A 223 -19.22 19.77 19.48
CA ASN A 223 -20.13 20.45 20.38
C ASN A 223 -21.49 20.57 19.70
N GLN A 224 -22.49 19.93 20.29
CA GLN A 224 -23.89 19.82 19.88
C GLN A 224 -24.67 21.16 19.80
N GLY A 225 -23.99 22.30 19.67
CA GLY A 225 -24.61 23.63 19.82
C GLY A 225 -24.12 24.72 18.87
N ILE A 226 -23.32 24.42 17.85
CA ILE A 226 -22.93 25.44 16.86
C ILE A 226 -23.81 25.24 15.63
N GLN A 227 -24.61 26.28 15.34
CA GLN A 227 -25.41 26.42 14.14
C GLN A 227 -24.60 26.06 12.89
N GLU A 228 -25.16 25.14 12.14
CA GLU A 228 -24.66 24.54 10.92
C GLU A 228 -24.29 25.63 9.91
N GLU A 229 -23.05 25.61 9.41
CA GLU A 229 -22.85 26.11 8.06
C GLU A 229 -23.73 25.24 7.15
N GLN A 230 -24.75 25.83 6.52
CA GLN A 230 -25.64 25.11 5.59
C GLN A 230 -24.85 24.42 4.48
N VAL A 231 -23.65 24.91 4.17
CA VAL A 231 -22.79 24.41 3.09
C VAL A 231 -21.38 24.23 3.64
N VAL A 232 -20.80 23.06 3.43
CA VAL A 232 -19.42 22.74 3.85
C VAL A 232 -18.56 22.34 2.66
N PRO A 233 -17.25 22.65 2.69
CA PRO A 233 -16.33 22.10 1.71
C PRO A 233 -16.22 20.59 1.93
N ALA A 234 -16.49 19.82 0.88
CA ALA A 234 -16.37 18.38 0.88
C ALA A 234 -15.58 17.92 -0.34
N ARG A 235 -14.93 16.78 -0.17
CA ARG A 235 -14.26 16.08 -1.23
C ARG A 235 -15.16 14.98 -1.77
N TYR A 236 -15.29 14.93 -3.10
CA TYR A 236 -16.02 13.87 -3.80
C TYR A 236 -15.32 13.56 -5.12
N ARG A 237 -15.09 12.28 -5.42
CA ARG A 237 -14.42 11.81 -6.65
C ARG A 237 -13.15 12.60 -7.02
N GLN A 238 -12.29 12.81 -6.01
CA GLN A 238 -11.01 13.53 -6.14
C GLN A 238 -11.11 15.06 -6.31
N GLU A 239 -12.30 15.64 -6.37
CA GLU A 239 -12.53 17.09 -6.46
C GLU A 239 -13.00 17.67 -5.13
N PHE A 240 -12.78 18.97 -4.92
CA PHE A 240 -13.31 19.73 -3.80
C PHE A 240 -14.53 20.53 -4.25
N LEU A 241 -15.65 20.33 -3.57
CA LEU A 241 -16.95 20.93 -3.86
C LEU A 241 -17.51 21.53 -2.57
N THR A 242 -18.44 22.47 -2.69
CA THR A 242 -19.20 22.99 -1.54
C THR A 242 -20.58 22.34 -1.59
N ILE A 243 -20.92 21.53 -0.59
CA ILE A 243 -22.19 20.77 -0.55
C ILE A 243 -22.94 21.03 0.74
N ALA A 244 -24.25 20.77 0.73
CA ALA A 244 -25.06 20.87 1.93
C ALA A 244 -24.63 19.84 2.99
N TRP A 245 -24.66 20.23 4.27
CA TRP A 245 -24.24 19.35 5.37
C TRP A 245 -24.97 18.00 5.38
N GLU A 246 -26.27 18.01 5.04
CA GLU A 246 -27.13 16.83 4.97
C GLU A 246 -26.64 15.77 3.95
N GLN A 247 -25.90 16.19 2.92
CA GLN A 247 -25.38 15.30 1.88
C GLN A 247 -24.03 14.67 2.25
N VAL A 248 -23.40 15.13 3.35
CA VAL A 248 -22.08 14.65 3.77
C VAL A 248 -22.22 13.28 4.41
N HIS A 249 -21.46 12.31 3.89
CA HIS A 249 -21.46 10.94 4.40
C HIS A 249 -20.45 10.74 5.53
N LEU A 250 -19.27 11.34 5.38
CA LEU A 250 -18.11 11.11 6.22
C LEU A 250 -17.40 12.42 6.54
N ARG A 251 -16.61 12.41 7.60
CA ARG A 251 -15.80 13.55 8.02
C ARG A 251 -14.35 13.13 8.28
N SER A 252 -13.40 13.98 7.90
CA SER A 252 -11.99 13.81 8.29
C SER A 252 -11.82 13.94 9.82
N ILE A 253 -10.86 13.21 10.40
CA ILE A 253 -10.61 13.25 11.86
C ILE A 253 -10.05 14.60 12.29
N PHE A 254 -9.02 15.10 11.60
CA PHE A 254 -8.34 16.36 11.91
C PHE A 254 -7.76 16.98 10.63
N PRO A 255 -7.54 18.31 10.60
CA PRO A 255 -6.82 18.98 9.50
C PRO A 255 -5.40 18.44 9.34
N SER A 256 -4.75 18.05 10.45
CA SER A 256 -3.41 17.47 10.47
C SER A 256 -3.32 16.06 9.88
N ASN A 257 -4.46 15.40 9.60
CA ASN A 257 -4.50 14.04 9.08
C ASN A 257 -3.80 13.88 7.71
N ILE A 258 -3.59 14.98 6.98
CA ILE A 258 -2.92 15.01 5.67
C ILE A 258 -1.39 14.97 5.81
N PHE A 259 -0.87 15.51 6.91
CA PHE A 259 0.56 15.69 7.12
C PHE A 259 1.17 14.49 7.83
N LEU A 260 2.49 14.52 8.01
CA LEU A 260 3.24 13.61 8.88
C LEU A 260 3.30 14.20 10.31
N LEU A 261 3.47 13.34 11.31
CA LEU A 261 3.61 13.74 12.72
C LEU A 261 4.92 14.52 12.92
N GLU A 262 4.83 15.65 13.62
CA GLU A 262 5.96 16.27 14.34
C GLU A 262 6.04 15.84 15.82
N LEU A 263 5.27 14.84 16.28
CA LEU A 263 5.25 14.40 17.69
C LEU A 263 5.09 12.86 17.85
N PRO A 264 5.46 12.27 19.00
CA PRO A 264 5.89 10.88 19.06
C PRO A 264 4.74 9.93 19.39
N SER A 265 4.70 8.77 18.74
CA SER A 265 4.53 7.47 19.41
C SER A 265 4.54 6.29 18.43
N PHE A 266 5.17 5.21 18.90
CA PHE A 266 5.31 3.85 18.36
C PHE A 266 6.56 3.51 17.52
N LEU A 267 7.38 2.66 18.16
CA LEU A 267 8.51 1.89 17.66
C LEU A 267 8.05 0.70 16.82
N LEU A 268 8.70 0.43 15.67
CA LEU A 268 9.43 -0.82 15.37
C LEU A 268 9.89 -0.92 13.90
N SER A 269 11.18 -1.28 13.74
CA SER A 269 11.91 -1.76 12.55
C SER A 269 12.07 -0.82 11.34
N SER A 270 13.32 -0.64 10.90
CA SER A 270 13.74 0.36 9.91
C SER A 270 14.05 -0.28 8.58
N ILE A 271 13.01 -0.54 7.78
CA ILE A 271 13.15 -0.82 6.36
C ILE A 271 12.04 -0.05 5.66
N MET A 272 12.42 0.73 4.66
CA MET A 272 11.47 1.49 3.85
C MET A 272 10.50 0.53 3.17
N MET A 273 9.22 0.82 3.27
CA MET A 273 8.20 0.06 2.56
C MET A 273 8.18 0.47 1.10
N ARG A 274 7.87 -0.47 0.21
CA ARG A 274 7.90 -0.22 -1.23
C ARG A 274 6.51 -0.01 -1.77
N ILE A 275 6.31 0.98 -2.63
CA ILE A 275 5.10 1.12 -3.43
C ILE A 275 5.31 0.36 -4.74
N GLY A 276 4.59 -0.75 -4.88
CA GLY A 276 4.47 -1.52 -6.12
C GLY A 276 3.42 -0.94 -7.05
N LEU A 277 3.68 -1.06 -8.35
CA LEU A 277 2.68 -0.96 -9.41
C LEU A 277 1.77 -2.20 -9.39
#